data_AF-A0A0J4NUY1-F1
#
_entry.id   AF-A0A0J4NUY1-F1
#
_cell.length_a   1.000
_cell.length_b   1.000
_cell.length_c   1.000
_cell.angle_alpha   90.00
_cell.angle_beta   90.00
_cell.angle_gamma   90.00
#
_symmetry.space_group_name_H-M   'P 1'
#
loop_
_entity.id
_entity.type
_entity.pdbx_description
1 polymer ?
#
loop_
_entity_poly.entity_id
_entity_poly.type
_entity_poly.pdbx_seq_one_letter_code
_entity_poly.pdbx_strand_id
1 'polypeptide(L)'
;MNSFIEGAIKPLLSVWRRPLALAGILLLTACSHNASLPPFTASGYADNQGAMRIWRKDSGDEVHLLAAFSPWRHGDTSTSEYRWQGDQLTLIELNVYGKPPEHIRARFDAQGDLSFMQREVDGQKQQLSSDQVALYRYRAEQIRQTSDALRQGRVVLRQGRWNAAAHTVLTCEGQTVTPDLDSRALAHIERRQSHASAAVSIAWLEAPEGSQLLLVANENFCTWQPTEKSF
;
A
#
# COMPACT_ATOMS: atom_id res chain seq x y z
N MET A 1 -53.64 -14.55 -76.73
CA MET A 1 -55.03 -14.87 -76.34
C MET A 1 -54.98 -15.64 -75.03
N ASN A 2 -55.88 -15.30 -74.11
CA ASN A 2 -56.09 -15.79 -72.74
C ASN A 2 -55.30 -15.13 -71.59
N SER A 3 -55.96 -14.09 -71.07
CA SER A 3 -55.94 -13.52 -69.72
C SER A 3 -56.14 -14.57 -68.61
N PHE A 4 -55.65 -14.31 -67.39
CA PHE A 4 -56.47 -14.22 -66.16
C PHE A 4 -55.69 -13.54 -65.02
N ILE A 5 -56.45 -12.82 -64.20
CA ILE A 5 -56.11 -11.88 -63.13
C ILE A 5 -56.21 -12.56 -61.75
N GLU A 6 -55.54 -11.96 -60.76
CA GLU A 6 -55.80 -11.98 -59.30
C GLU A 6 -55.21 -13.09 -58.40
N GLY A 7 -54.76 -12.65 -57.22
CA GLY A 7 -54.53 -13.52 -56.06
C GLY A 7 -53.32 -13.16 -55.21
N ALA A 8 -53.39 -12.08 -54.44
CA ALA A 8 -52.47 -11.81 -53.34
C ALA A 8 -52.54 -12.92 -52.26
N ILE A 9 -51.44 -13.20 -51.57
CA ILE A 9 -51.31 -13.31 -50.10
C ILE A 9 -49.80 -13.45 -49.79
N LYS A 10 -49.21 -12.41 -49.22
CA LYS A 10 -47.89 -12.48 -48.58
C LYS A 10 -48.07 -13.10 -47.19
N PRO A 11 -47.31 -14.13 -46.80
CA PRO A 11 -47.28 -14.52 -45.39
C PRO A 11 -46.32 -13.58 -44.64
N LEU A 12 -46.88 -12.85 -43.68
CA LEU A 12 -46.21 -12.00 -42.70
C LEU A 12 -45.36 -12.86 -41.75
N LEU A 13 -44.16 -13.26 -42.17
CA LEU A 13 -43.21 -14.01 -41.34
C LEU A 13 -41.92 -13.23 -41.03
N SER A 14 -42.01 -11.91 -40.88
CA SER A 14 -40.82 -11.06 -40.61
C SER A 14 -40.88 -10.23 -39.33
N VAL A 15 -41.97 -10.27 -38.56
CA VAL A 15 -42.12 -9.40 -37.36
C VAL A 15 -41.74 -10.11 -36.06
N TRP A 16 -41.68 -11.44 -36.05
CA TRP A 16 -41.47 -12.24 -34.83
C TRP A 16 -40.02 -12.71 -34.59
N ARG A 17 -39.04 -12.11 -35.27
CA ARG A 17 -37.61 -12.33 -34.98
C ARG A 17 -36.91 -11.12 -34.34
N ARG A 18 -37.58 -9.98 -34.22
CA ARG A 18 -37.01 -8.75 -33.68
C ARG A 18 -37.13 -8.53 -32.15
N PRO A 19 -38.05 -9.14 -31.37
CA PRO A 19 -38.05 -8.92 -29.93
C PRO A 19 -36.98 -9.76 -29.20
N LEU A 20 -36.50 -10.86 -29.80
CA LEU A 20 -35.50 -11.74 -29.19
C LEU A 20 -34.06 -11.18 -29.27
N ALA A 21 -33.76 -10.29 -30.21
CA ALA A 21 -32.45 -9.66 -30.32
C ALA A 21 -32.22 -8.52 -29.31
N LEU A 22 -33.31 -7.91 -28.80
CA LEU A 22 -33.23 -6.82 -27.81
C LEU A 22 -33.20 -7.32 -26.36
N ALA A 23 -33.67 -8.54 -26.10
CA ALA A 23 -33.61 -9.15 -24.77
C ALA A 23 -32.19 -9.63 -24.37
N GLY A 24 -31.28 -9.84 -25.34
CA GLY A 24 -29.91 -10.29 -25.09
C GLY A 24 -28.94 -9.17 -24.67
N ILE A 25 -29.24 -7.91 -24.98
CA ILE A 25 -28.34 -6.77 -24.72
C ILE A 25 -28.50 -6.24 -23.27
N LEU A 26 -29.62 -6.52 -22.61
CA LEU A 26 -29.90 -6.08 -21.24
C LEU A 26 -29.29 -6.97 -20.14
N LEU A 27 -28.66 -8.11 -20.48
CA LEU A 27 -28.05 -9.03 -19.52
C LEU A 27 -26.54 -8.84 -19.35
N LEU A 28 -25.94 -7.83 -19.99
CA LEU A 28 -24.52 -7.48 -19.84
C LEU A 28 -24.29 -6.29 -18.92
N THR A 29 -25.20 -5.99 -17.98
CA THR A 29 -24.80 -5.27 -16.77
C THR A 29 -24.05 -6.26 -15.88
N ALA A 30 -22.82 -6.58 -16.26
CA ALA A 30 -21.86 -7.08 -15.31
C ALA A 30 -21.82 -6.04 -14.18
N CYS A 31 -22.27 -6.44 -12.98
CA CYS A 31 -22.06 -5.67 -11.78
C CYS A 31 -20.55 -5.48 -11.66
N SER A 32 -20.02 -4.36 -12.16
CA SER A 32 -18.67 -3.94 -11.85
C SER A 32 -18.72 -3.67 -10.36
N HIS A 33 -18.35 -4.67 -9.56
CA HIS A 33 -18.15 -4.51 -8.15
C HIS A 33 -16.96 -3.54 -8.04
N ASN A 34 -17.26 -2.25 -7.98
CA ASN A 34 -16.30 -1.22 -7.61
C ASN A 34 -15.99 -1.48 -6.14
N ALA A 35 -15.16 -2.47 -5.88
CA ALA A 35 -14.48 -2.63 -4.60
C ALA A 35 -13.45 -1.50 -4.54
N SER A 36 -13.93 -0.28 -4.32
CA SER A 36 -13.07 0.84 -3.99
C SER A 36 -12.21 0.40 -2.81
N LEU A 37 -10.90 0.50 -2.98
CA LEU A 37 -9.97 0.15 -1.92
C LEU A 37 -10.28 0.99 -0.68
N PRO A 38 -10.08 0.46 0.53
CA PRO A 38 -10.31 1.23 1.74
C PRO A 38 -9.44 2.50 1.70
N PRO A 39 -9.96 3.64 2.21
CA PRO A 39 -9.21 4.89 2.28
C PRO A 39 -7.86 4.69 2.97
N PHE A 40 -7.85 4.00 4.12
CA PHE A 40 -6.66 3.61 4.85
C PHE A 40 -6.16 2.22 4.46
N THR A 41 -4.88 2.11 4.09
CA THR A 41 -4.23 0.83 3.77
C THR A 41 -2.86 0.74 4.43
N ALA A 42 -2.51 -0.46 4.90
CA ALA A 42 -1.14 -0.83 5.24
C ALA A 42 -0.62 -1.81 4.18
N SER A 43 0.56 -1.55 3.61
CA SER A 43 1.21 -2.34 2.56
C SER A 43 2.73 -2.31 2.74
N GLY A 44 3.49 -2.92 1.84
CA GLY A 44 4.94 -2.88 1.92
C GLY A 44 5.59 -3.71 0.83
N TYR A 45 6.92 -3.73 0.84
CA TYR A 45 7.72 -4.53 -0.08
C TYR A 45 9.11 -4.80 0.51
N ALA A 46 9.74 -5.88 0.04
CA ALA A 46 11.15 -6.14 0.30
C ALA A 46 12.00 -5.34 -0.71
N ASP A 47 12.77 -4.39 -0.22
CA ASP A 47 13.80 -3.70 -1.01
C ASP A 47 15.10 -4.53 -0.98
N ASN A 48 16.02 -4.25 -1.89
CA ASN A 48 17.37 -4.83 -1.88
C ASN A 48 18.12 -4.51 -0.57
N GLN A 49 17.83 -3.36 0.06
CA GLN A 49 18.55 -2.91 1.26
C GLN A 49 17.78 -3.11 2.56
N GLY A 50 16.46 -3.28 2.53
CA GLY A 50 15.64 -3.36 3.74
C GLY A 50 14.16 -3.64 3.49
N ALA A 51 13.41 -3.81 4.57
CA ALA A 51 11.96 -3.90 4.54
C ALA A 51 11.36 -2.50 4.43
N MET A 52 10.46 -2.29 3.49
CA MET A 52 9.62 -1.11 3.42
C MET A 52 8.21 -1.45 3.89
N ARG A 53 7.70 -0.70 4.88
CA ARG A 53 6.31 -0.75 5.35
C ARG A 53 5.67 0.60 5.10
N ILE A 54 4.47 0.61 4.54
CA ILE A 54 3.78 1.83 4.09
C ILE A 54 2.37 1.85 4.63
N TRP A 55 1.99 2.95 5.26
CA TRP A 55 0.63 3.28 5.62
C TRP A 55 0.18 4.46 4.78
N ARG A 56 -1.00 4.35 4.19
CA ARG A 56 -1.59 5.36 3.31
C ARG A 56 -3.01 5.65 3.70
N LYS A 57 -3.41 6.92 3.61
CA LYS A 57 -4.80 7.36 3.71
C LYS A 57 -5.12 8.33 2.60
N ASP A 58 -6.16 8.00 1.83
CA ASP A 58 -6.72 8.89 0.80
C ASP A 58 -7.97 9.56 1.37
N SER A 59 -8.06 10.90 1.33
CA SER A 59 -9.19 11.68 1.83
C SER A 59 -9.58 12.77 0.84
N GLY A 60 -10.56 12.48 -0.03
CA GLY A 60 -10.86 13.36 -1.16
C GLY A 60 -9.69 13.34 -2.16
N ASP A 61 -9.08 14.49 -2.39
CA ASP A 61 -7.87 14.65 -3.20
C ASP A 61 -6.58 14.68 -2.35
N GLU A 62 -6.67 14.56 -1.03
CA GLU A 62 -5.50 14.46 -0.17
C GLU A 62 -4.97 13.02 -0.11
N VAL A 63 -3.64 12.88 -0.20
CA VAL A 63 -2.93 11.61 0.05
C VAL A 63 -1.94 11.84 1.18
N HIS A 64 -2.07 11.06 2.26
CA HIS A 64 -1.11 11.02 3.36
C HIS A 64 -0.42 9.65 3.37
N LEU A 65 0.91 9.64 3.32
CA LEU A 65 1.76 8.45 3.38
C LEU A 65 2.74 8.53 4.54
N LEU A 66 2.85 7.43 5.28
CA LEU A 66 3.96 7.16 6.20
C LEU A 66 4.66 5.88 5.72
N ALA A 67 5.96 5.97 5.51
CA ALA A 67 6.80 4.84 5.18
C ALA A 67 7.82 4.61 6.29
N ALA A 68 8.06 3.35 6.65
CA ALA A 68 9.08 2.93 7.60
C ALA A 68 10.03 1.94 6.92
N PHE A 69 11.30 2.33 6.82
CA PHE A 69 12.37 1.52 6.25
C PHE A 69 13.21 0.88 7.36
N SER A 70 13.39 -0.43 7.29
CA SER A 70 14.21 -1.20 8.23
C SER A 70 15.28 -1.99 7.47
N PRO A 71 16.58 -1.67 7.61
CA PRO A 71 17.64 -2.29 6.81
C PRO A 71 17.86 -3.77 7.18
N TRP A 72 18.30 -4.58 6.21
CA TRP A 72 18.57 -6.02 6.43
C TRP A 72 19.80 -6.30 7.27
N ARG A 73 20.82 -5.43 7.15
CA ARG A 73 22.12 -5.61 7.79
C ARG A 73 22.60 -4.32 8.42
N HIS A 74 23.09 -3.41 7.59
CA HIS A 74 23.71 -2.16 7.99
C HIS A 74 22.88 -0.98 7.53
N GLY A 75 22.94 0.10 8.29
CA GLY A 75 22.16 1.32 8.07
C GLY A 75 21.23 1.60 9.23
N ASP A 76 20.63 2.77 9.19
CA ASP A 76 19.70 3.23 10.21
C ASP A 76 18.26 3.02 9.75
N THR A 77 17.41 2.60 10.68
CA THR A 77 15.95 2.64 10.47
C THR A 77 15.54 4.09 10.20
N SER A 78 14.59 4.28 9.30
CA SER A 78 14.02 5.61 9.07
C SER A 78 12.50 5.56 8.91
N THR A 79 11.85 6.66 9.24
CA THR A 79 10.47 6.92 8.83
C THR A 79 10.40 8.14 7.95
N SER A 80 9.54 8.11 6.93
CA SER A 80 9.27 9.23 6.05
C SER A 80 7.77 9.48 5.94
N GLU A 81 7.33 10.70 6.22
CA GLU A 81 5.97 11.16 6.00
C GLU A 81 5.91 12.03 4.74
N TYR A 82 4.86 11.84 3.96
CA TYR A 82 4.61 12.59 2.74
C TYR A 82 3.14 12.97 2.64
N ARG A 83 2.87 14.17 2.13
CA ARG A 83 1.50 14.64 1.88
C ARG A 83 1.38 15.25 0.50
N TRP A 84 0.24 14.99 -0.16
CA TRP A 84 -0.14 15.61 -1.42
C TRP A 84 -1.53 16.20 -1.34
N GLN A 85 -1.73 17.28 -2.10
CA GLN A 85 -3.04 17.81 -2.49
C GLN A 85 -3.18 17.57 -4.00
N GLY A 86 -4.06 16.64 -4.40
CA GLY A 86 -4.07 16.11 -5.75
C GLY A 86 -2.70 15.52 -6.11
N ASP A 87 -2.07 16.05 -7.14
CA ASP A 87 -0.72 15.63 -7.57
C ASP A 87 0.40 16.50 -6.98
N GLN A 88 0.05 17.56 -6.26
CA GLN A 88 1.02 18.49 -5.70
C GLN A 88 1.55 17.99 -4.36
N LEU A 89 2.85 17.68 -4.30
CA LEU A 89 3.53 17.35 -3.03
C LEU A 89 3.56 18.60 -2.14
N THR A 90 3.12 18.49 -0.90
CA THR A 90 3.01 19.59 0.07
C THR A 90 3.93 19.42 1.29
N LEU A 91 4.26 18.18 1.66
CA LEU A 91 5.14 17.87 2.79
C LEU A 91 6.08 16.70 2.48
N ILE A 92 7.33 16.85 2.90
CA ILE A 92 8.25 15.74 3.17
C ILE A 92 8.73 15.89 4.61
N GLU A 93 8.67 14.82 5.37
CA GLU A 93 9.31 14.67 6.67
C GLU A 93 10.09 13.37 6.71
N LEU A 94 11.32 13.37 7.20
CA LEU A 94 12.16 12.18 7.29
C LEU A 94 12.84 12.17 8.67
N ASN A 95 12.74 11.05 9.37
CA ASN A 95 13.45 10.78 10.61
C ASN A 95 14.39 9.61 10.38
N VAL A 96 15.68 9.80 10.63
CA VAL A 96 16.70 8.75 10.57
C VAL A 96 17.16 8.47 11.98
N TYR A 97 16.92 7.24 12.46
CA TYR A 97 17.22 6.83 13.84
C TYR A 97 18.66 6.35 14.00
N GLY A 98 19.60 7.13 13.45
CA GLY A 98 21.03 6.92 13.58
C GLY A 98 21.62 7.54 14.84
N LYS A 99 22.95 7.55 14.91
CA LYS A 99 23.73 8.20 15.97
C LYS A 99 24.80 9.10 15.34
N PRO A 100 24.59 10.43 15.24
CA PRO A 100 23.44 11.18 15.75
C PRO A 100 22.15 10.95 14.94
N PRO A 101 20.97 11.16 15.52
CA PRO A 101 19.71 11.12 14.77
C PRO A 101 19.63 12.32 13.82
N GLU A 102 18.91 12.13 12.71
CA GLU A 102 18.65 13.19 11.74
C GLU A 102 17.15 13.41 11.55
N HIS A 103 16.73 14.66 11.46
CA HIS A 103 15.38 15.06 11.12
C HIS A 103 15.38 16.02 9.93
N ILE A 104 14.61 15.71 8.89
CA ILE A 104 14.48 16.55 7.70
C ILE A 104 13.02 16.89 7.52
N ARG A 105 12.73 18.16 7.25
CA ARG A 105 11.41 18.63 6.87
C ARG A 105 11.50 19.60 5.70
N ALA A 106 10.69 19.39 4.67
CA ALA A 106 10.49 20.30 3.57
C ALA A 106 8.99 20.49 3.32
N ARG A 107 8.56 21.73 3.10
CA ARG A 107 7.18 22.07 2.73
C ARG A 107 7.17 22.81 1.42
N PHE A 108 6.08 22.61 0.70
CA PHE A 108 5.87 23.22 -0.60
C PHE A 108 4.54 23.98 -0.60
N ASP A 109 4.48 25.07 -1.35
CA ASP A 109 3.25 25.83 -1.53
C ASP A 109 2.34 25.20 -2.61
N ALA A 110 1.24 25.90 -2.94
CA ALA A 110 0.27 25.44 -3.92
C ALA A 110 0.80 25.43 -5.36
N GLN A 111 1.87 26.17 -5.65
CA GLN A 111 2.57 26.19 -6.94
C GLN A 111 3.62 25.07 -7.01
N GLY A 112 3.90 24.44 -5.87
CA GLY A 112 4.91 23.41 -5.73
C GLY A 112 6.30 23.96 -5.47
N ASP A 113 6.44 25.24 -5.16
CA ASP A 113 7.69 25.87 -4.79
C ASP A 113 8.01 25.61 -3.31
N LEU A 114 9.30 25.64 -2.98
CA LEU A 114 9.77 25.37 -1.62
C LEU A 114 9.40 26.54 -0.70
N SER A 115 8.52 26.30 0.26
CA SER A 115 8.09 27.31 1.24
C SER A 115 8.85 27.20 2.57
N PHE A 116 9.37 26.01 2.89
CA PHE A 116 10.19 25.77 4.08
C PHE A 116 11.13 24.58 3.87
N MET A 117 12.34 24.66 4.43
CA MET A 117 13.23 23.51 4.58
C MET A 117 14.07 23.60 5.85
N GLN A 118 14.30 22.44 6.47
CA GLN A 118 15.23 22.29 7.58
C GLN A 118 15.75 20.85 7.59
N ARG A 119 17.07 20.71 7.79
CA ARG A 119 17.71 19.47 8.25
C ARG A 119 18.31 19.73 9.61
N GLU A 120 18.05 18.84 10.55
CA GLU A 120 18.58 18.89 11.90
C GLU A 120 19.40 17.62 12.14
N VAL A 121 20.67 17.79 12.50
CA VAL A 121 21.59 16.70 12.84
C VAL A 121 22.32 17.11 14.11
N ASP A 122 22.27 16.27 15.14
CA ASP A 122 22.92 16.56 16.43
C ASP A 122 22.50 17.93 17.02
N GLY A 123 21.22 18.28 16.87
CA GLY A 123 20.65 19.58 17.28
C GLY A 123 21.06 20.77 16.42
N GLN A 124 21.92 20.59 15.42
CA GLN A 124 22.34 21.64 14.49
C GLN A 124 21.39 21.74 13.30
N LYS A 125 20.82 22.92 13.09
CA LYS A 125 19.90 23.20 12.00
C LYS A 125 20.65 23.71 10.77
N GLN A 126 20.33 23.12 9.62
CA GLN A 126 20.95 23.38 8.33
C GLN A 126 19.88 23.49 7.25
N GLN A 127 20.18 24.27 6.20
CA GLN A 127 19.36 24.26 4.99
C GLN A 127 19.67 23.02 4.15
N LEU A 128 18.71 22.62 3.32
CA LEU A 128 18.93 21.60 2.30
C LEU A 128 19.50 22.26 1.04
N SER A 129 20.39 21.56 0.35
CA SER A 129 20.77 21.93 -1.02
C SER A 129 19.64 21.64 -2.00
N SER A 130 19.67 22.30 -3.17
CA SER A 130 18.74 22.05 -4.28
C SER A 130 18.70 20.56 -4.66
N ASP A 131 19.87 19.92 -4.71
CA ASP A 131 20.01 18.53 -5.12
C ASP A 131 19.39 17.57 -4.08
N GLN A 132 19.53 17.89 -2.79
CA GLN A 132 18.87 17.14 -1.73
C GLN A 132 17.35 17.28 -1.82
N VAL A 133 16.83 18.48 -2.06
CA VAL A 133 15.39 18.70 -2.25
C VAL A 133 14.87 17.90 -3.46
N ALA A 134 15.58 17.95 -4.58
CA ALA A 134 15.22 17.19 -5.78
C ALA A 134 15.22 15.67 -5.53
N LEU A 135 16.25 15.16 -4.85
CA LEU A 135 16.34 13.75 -4.47
C LEU A 135 15.17 13.32 -3.57
N TYR A 136 14.82 14.13 -2.56
CA TYR A 136 13.73 13.78 -1.66
C TYR A 136 12.36 13.83 -2.35
N ARG A 137 12.15 14.78 -3.28
CA ARG A 137 10.94 14.79 -4.14
C ARG A 137 10.85 13.54 -5.00
N TYR A 138 11.95 13.17 -5.65
CA TYR A 138 12.00 11.94 -6.44
C TYR A 138 11.64 10.71 -5.61
N ARG A 139 12.21 10.59 -4.40
CA ARG A 139 11.90 9.48 -3.48
C ARG A 139 10.44 9.48 -3.04
N ALA A 140 9.87 10.64 -2.71
CA ALA A 140 8.46 10.76 -2.36
C ALA A 140 7.55 10.24 -3.48
N GLU A 141 7.85 10.63 -4.73
CA GLU A 141 7.11 10.19 -5.91
C GLU A 141 7.23 8.68 -6.13
N GLN A 142 8.44 8.12 -6.02
CA GLN A 142 8.64 6.66 -6.13
C GLN A 142 7.86 5.87 -5.07
N ILE A 143 7.82 6.36 -3.84
CA ILE A 143 7.03 5.74 -2.77
C ILE A 143 5.53 5.83 -3.04
N ARG A 144 5.03 6.98 -3.54
CA ARG A 144 3.63 7.13 -3.94
C ARG A 144 3.25 6.15 -5.05
N GLN A 145 4.02 6.10 -6.13
CA GLN A 145 3.79 5.20 -7.26
C GLN A 145 3.82 3.73 -6.84
N THR A 146 4.79 3.35 -5.99
CA THR A 146 4.86 1.99 -5.45
C THR A 146 3.65 1.69 -4.58
N SER A 147 3.22 2.63 -3.74
CA SER A 147 2.00 2.48 -2.92
C SER A 147 0.75 2.32 -3.78
N ASP A 148 0.62 3.06 -4.89
CA ASP A 148 -0.47 2.89 -5.85
C ASP A 148 -0.49 1.47 -6.44
N ALA A 149 0.67 0.96 -6.87
CA ALA A 149 0.79 -0.39 -7.41
C ALA A 149 0.44 -1.48 -6.37
N LEU A 150 0.94 -1.36 -5.13
CA LEU A 150 0.65 -2.28 -4.04
C LEU A 150 -0.84 -2.31 -3.69
N ARG A 151 -1.48 -1.14 -3.69
CA ARG A 151 -2.93 -0.97 -3.49
C ARG A 151 -3.72 -1.68 -4.58
N GLN A 152 -3.34 -1.48 -5.85
CA GLN A 152 -3.95 -2.17 -6.99
C GLN A 152 -3.78 -3.70 -6.92
N GLY A 153 -2.59 -4.16 -6.52
CA GLY A 153 -2.28 -5.58 -6.29
C GLY A 153 -2.87 -6.16 -5.00
N ARG A 154 -3.60 -5.36 -4.20
CA ARG A 154 -4.19 -5.78 -2.91
C ARG A 154 -3.18 -6.36 -1.93
N VAL A 155 -1.97 -5.81 -1.93
CA VAL A 155 -0.91 -6.19 -0.98
C VAL A 155 -1.20 -5.57 0.38
N VAL A 156 -1.43 -6.42 1.38
CA VAL A 156 -1.76 -6.04 2.75
C VAL A 156 -0.59 -6.35 3.66
N LEU A 157 -0.12 -5.35 4.40
CA LEU A 157 0.84 -5.54 5.46
C LEU A 157 0.14 -5.97 6.75
N ARG A 158 0.58 -7.07 7.32
CA ARG A 158 0.20 -7.56 8.64
C ARG A 158 1.39 -7.58 9.57
N GLN A 159 1.15 -7.30 10.85
CA GLN A 159 2.21 -7.20 11.85
C GLN A 159 1.71 -7.68 13.20
N GLY A 160 2.59 -8.26 14.00
CA GLY A 160 2.21 -8.72 15.34
C GLY A 160 3.31 -9.45 16.09
N ARG A 161 2.94 -9.98 17.25
CA ARG A 161 3.80 -10.72 18.18
C ARG A 161 3.70 -12.21 17.91
N TRP A 162 4.85 -12.84 17.67
CA TRP A 162 4.93 -14.28 17.44
C TRP A 162 4.71 -15.08 18.71
N ASN A 163 3.84 -16.10 18.64
CA ASN A 163 3.69 -17.12 19.66
C ASN A 163 4.28 -18.44 19.16
N ALA A 164 5.47 -18.76 19.64
CA ALA A 164 6.20 -19.95 19.20
C ALA A 164 5.53 -21.28 19.59
N ALA A 165 4.77 -21.32 20.68
CA ALA A 165 4.14 -22.57 21.12
C ALA A 165 2.96 -22.97 20.23
N ALA A 166 2.22 -21.99 19.70
CA ALA A 166 1.02 -22.21 18.90
C ALA A 166 1.22 -21.96 17.40
N HIS A 167 2.40 -21.45 17.00
CA HIS A 167 2.68 -21.00 15.64
C HIS A 167 1.65 -19.96 15.15
N THR A 168 1.27 -19.06 16.04
CA THR A 168 0.28 -18.00 15.79
C THR A 168 0.91 -16.63 16.00
N VAL A 169 0.24 -15.60 15.49
CA VAL A 169 0.58 -14.20 15.68
C VAL A 169 -0.58 -13.50 16.37
N LEU A 170 -0.30 -12.80 17.47
CA LEU A 170 -1.20 -11.77 17.98
C LEU A 170 -0.92 -10.48 17.18
N THR A 171 -1.81 -10.14 16.26
CA THR A 171 -1.66 -8.95 15.39
C THR A 171 -1.72 -7.67 16.21
N CYS A 172 -1.21 -6.58 15.65
CA CYS A 172 -1.28 -5.27 16.29
C CYS A 172 -2.72 -4.76 16.47
N GLU A 173 -3.68 -5.30 15.70
CA GLU A 173 -5.11 -5.06 15.83
C GLU A 173 -5.78 -5.97 16.89
N GLY A 174 -5.03 -6.83 17.56
CA GLY A 174 -5.50 -7.70 18.66
C GLY A 174 -6.11 -9.03 18.21
N GLN A 175 -5.93 -9.43 16.95
CA GLN A 175 -6.43 -10.70 16.43
C GLN A 175 -5.37 -11.80 16.58
N THR A 176 -5.78 -13.03 16.86
CA THR A 176 -4.86 -14.18 16.80
C THR A 176 -5.04 -14.89 15.46
N VAL A 177 -3.96 -15.00 14.68
CA VAL A 177 -3.98 -15.59 13.33
C VAL A 177 -2.84 -16.59 13.15
N THR A 178 -3.02 -17.56 12.26
CA THR A 178 -1.93 -18.42 11.76
C THR A 178 -1.54 -17.92 10.38
N PRO A 179 -0.37 -17.28 10.21
CA PRO A 179 0.03 -16.74 8.91
C PRO A 179 0.43 -17.88 7.96
N ASP A 180 0.03 -17.78 6.69
CA ASP A 180 0.32 -18.78 5.64
C ASP A 180 1.73 -18.59 5.07
N LEU A 181 2.74 -18.77 5.93
CA LEU A 181 4.15 -18.59 5.58
C LEU A 181 4.80 -19.92 5.19
N ASP A 182 5.70 -19.86 4.22
CA ASP A 182 6.48 -21.03 3.81
C ASP A 182 7.41 -21.55 4.93
N SER A 183 7.89 -22.77 4.77
CA SER A 183 8.75 -23.43 5.76
C SER A 183 10.07 -22.69 6.01
N ARG A 184 10.59 -21.95 5.01
CA ARG A 184 11.85 -21.18 5.15
C ARG A 184 11.63 -19.95 6.01
N ALA A 185 10.51 -19.25 5.82
CA ALA A 185 10.09 -18.12 6.63
C ALA A 185 9.85 -18.55 8.08
N LEU A 186 9.13 -19.65 8.31
CA LEU A 186 8.91 -20.20 9.65
C LEU A 186 10.24 -20.54 10.35
N ALA A 187 11.14 -21.26 9.67
CA ALA A 187 12.46 -21.58 10.22
C ALA A 187 13.30 -20.32 10.52
N HIS A 188 13.14 -19.24 9.75
CA HIS A 188 13.79 -17.96 10.03
C HIS A 188 13.24 -17.31 11.31
N ILE A 189 11.91 -17.29 11.49
CA ILE A 189 11.25 -16.76 12.70
C ILE A 189 11.70 -17.57 13.92
N GLU A 190 11.65 -18.89 13.86
CA GLU A 190 12.03 -19.79 14.96
C GLU A 190 13.50 -19.59 15.36
N ARG A 191 14.40 -19.51 14.37
CA ARG A 191 15.82 -19.23 14.64
C ARG A 191 16.00 -17.86 15.29
N ARG A 192 15.23 -16.85 14.89
CA ARG A 192 15.32 -15.53 15.53
C ARG A 192 14.77 -15.56 16.95
N GLN A 193 13.66 -16.26 17.17
CA GLN A 193 13.02 -16.44 18.46
C GLN A 193 13.89 -17.19 19.46
N SER A 194 14.64 -18.22 19.02
CA SER A 194 15.52 -19.00 19.90
C SER A 194 16.68 -18.18 20.49
N HIS A 195 17.05 -17.08 19.83
CA HIS A 195 18.09 -16.14 20.31
C HIS A 195 17.51 -14.92 21.03
N ALA A 196 16.18 -14.80 21.13
CA ALA A 196 15.52 -13.69 21.77
C ALA A 196 15.07 -14.06 23.19
N SER A 197 15.22 -13.13 24.13
CA SER A 197 14.75 -13.30 25.52
C SER A 197 13.24 -13.10 25.69
N ALA A 198 12.59 -12.52 24.69
CA ALA A 198 11.15 -12.31 24.64
C ALA A 198 10.61 -12.78 23.29
N ALA A 199 9.28 -12.84 23.15
CA ALA A 199 8.66 -13.09 21.85
C ALA A 199 9.21 -12.08 20.82
N VAL A 200 9.42 -12.51 19.58
CA VAL A 200 9.77 -11.62 18.47
C VAL A 200 8.52 -11.02 17.86
N SER A 201 8.65 -9.87 17.20
CA SER A 201 7.60 -9.33 16.34
C SER A 201 7.90 -9.71 14.90
N ILE A 202 6.85 -10.02 14.14
CA ILE A 202 6.96 -10.30 12.71
C ILE A 202 6.06 -9.35 11.92
N ALA A 203 6.49 -9.03 10.70
CA ALA A 203 5.71 -8.35 9.68
C ALA A 203 5.71 -9.21 8.43
N TRP A 204 4.56 -9.36 7.77
CA TRP A 204 4.41 -10.11 6.53
C TRP A 204 3.44 -9.42 5.59
N LEU A 205 3.55 -9.74 4.32
CA LEU A 205 2.68 -9.27 3.26
C LEU A 205 1.71 -10.39 2.89
N GLU A 206 0.44 -10.05 2.70
CA GLU A 206 -0.61 -10.92 2.17
C GLU A 206 -1.08 -10.34 0.84
N ALA A 207 -1.14 -11.15 -0.20
CA ALA A 207 -1.65 -10.79 -1.52
C ALA A 207 -2.45 -11.96 -2.11
N PRO A 208 -3.25 -11.77 -3.18
CA PRO A 208 -3.94 -12.87 -3.85
C PRO A 208 -3.04 -14.04 -4.25
N GLU A 209 -1.76 -13.78 -4.49
CA GLU A 209 -0.76 -14.77 -4.89
C GLU A 209 -0.16 -15.55 -3.71
N GLY A 210 -0.36 -15.10 -2.46
CA GLY A 210 0.14 -15.76 -1.26
C GLY A 210 0.69 -14.79 -0.21
N SER A 211 1.38 -15.34 0.79
CA SER A 211 1.98 -14.56 1.87
C SER A 211 3.50 -14.63 1.86
N GLN A 212 4.15 -13.52 2.22
CA GLN A 212 5.61 -13.44 2.31
C GLN A 212 6.04 -12.75 3.60
N LEU A 213 6.94 -13.41 4.34
CA LEU A 213 7.58 -12.80 5.51
C LEU A 213 8.44 -11.60 5.07
N LEU A 214 8.20 -10.45 5.70
CA LEU A 214 8.89 -9.20 5.39
C LEU A 214 9.99 -8.87 6.40
N LEU A 215 9.69 -9.01 7.70
CA LEU A 215 10.62 -8.62 8.76
C LEU A 215 10.40 -9.43 10.04
N VAL A 216 11.48 -9.75 10.74
CA VAL A 216 11.46 -10.30 12.11
C VAL A 216 12.36 -9.42 12.98
N ALA A 217 11.84 -8.90 14.09
CA ALA A 217 12.58 -8.02 14.99
C ALA A 217 12.28 -8.31 16.47
N ASN A 218 13.18 -7.87 17.34
CA ASN A 218 12.96 -7.93 18.79
C ASN A 218 12.07 -6.77 19.27
N GLU A 219 12.02 -5.67 18.52
CA GLU A 219 11.16 -4.53 18.80
C GLU A 219 9.69 -4.88 18.64
N ASN A 220 8.84 -4.23 19.44
CA ASN A 220 7.40 -4.36 19.32
C ASN A 220 6.87 -3.39 18.27
N PHE A 221 6.47 -3.90 17.10
CA PHE A 221 5.93 -3.06 16.03
C PHE A 221 4.62 -2.36 16.42
N CYS A 222 3.84 -2.97 17.32
CA CYS A 222 2.52 -2.50 17.68
C CYS A 222 2.52 -1.26 18.59
N THR A 223 3.68 -0.83 19.11
CA THR A 223 3.75 0.36 19.96
C THR A 223 3.73 1.67 19.17
N TRP A 224 4.02 1.63 17.88
CA TRP A 224 4.16 2.83 17.05
C TRP A 224 3.44 2.75 15.70
N GLN A 225 2.96 1.57 15.28
CA GLN A 225 2.15 1.45 14.07
C GLN A 225 0.96 2.43 14.12
N PRO A 226 0.71 3.23 13.08
CA PRO A 226 -0.45 4.10 13.03
C PRO A 226 -1.74 3.30 12.88
N THR A 227 -2.82 3.84 13.44
CA THR A 227 -4.20 3.38 13.22
C THR A 227 -4.93 4.37 12.34
N GLU A 228 -5.96 3.94 11.61
CA GLU A 228 -6.77 4.83 10.77
C GLU A 228 -7.30 6.08 11.52
N LYS A 229 -7.62 5.92 12.81
CA LYS A 229 -8.12 7.00 13.66
C LYS A 229 -7.05 8.01 14.07
N SER A 230 -5.81 7.55 14.19
CA SER A 230 -4.66 8.36 14.64
C SER A 230 -3.75 8.78 13.48
N PHE A 231 -4.19 8.59 12.24
CA PHE A 231 -3.46 8.83 11.00
C PHE A 231 -4.16 9.88 10.14
#